data_AF-A0A1W2TBV9-F1
#
_entry.id   AF-A0A1W2TBV9-F1
#
_cell.length_a   1.000
_cell.length_b   1.000
_cell.length_c   1.000
_cell.angle_alpha   90.00
_cell.angle_beta   90.00
_cell.angle_gamma   90.00
#
_symmetry.space_group_name_H-M   'P 1'
#
loop_
_entity.id
_entity.type
_entity.pdbx_description
1 polymer ?
#
loop_
_entity_poly.entity_id
_entity_poly.type
_entity_poly.pdbx_seq_one_letter_code
_entity_poly.pdbx_strand_id
1 'polypeptide(L)'
;MAFNNSRWSTYYRAIYCVGPDNDEPRLSGLACYSEQDEIHFLPPEAHQRFDDLHLESLSLITIQDAYPPGPKTPESEREKYAWGFRFHDSCWKLAEQACSPRPVDLKVLWRILRSVPHSAELPFWGHNFGGLYTRARRAHDAGNHFASLREFSNLMIPSAYYDPFTIPELRHRLAQTRIRVDDAAPAEETPQTVAILPAAPGSSDPFLVLPTELREMILTYVATADMLSFRLASRVMATTPFSQYFFQSRFWACHEMGVLFDGFLAEASERAGIDWRNLYQLSKERIKYNMVGLGERNRLRIWKQTVWPLAQAISRVSRLSELKGKSDWLQEFKGVSEPPSKSMPWKSVETAQGLNPEQFGELRRRVCEAEIEIPPSKLAAIHVSLIEFFGTKFISGLAFETEHGEDIEIGYIIPGSEEPVIVEAILEGLHIAVDECGFRAISPHTNQHMHSEHLDWIGDRGDLPIRILRRGGHGIRKIRAIFDGFRMQALYIPKYGDES
;
A
#
# COMPACT_ATOMS: atom_id res chain seq x y z
N MET A 1 23.71 -31.92 9.26
CA MET A 1 23.45 -30.74 8.40
C MET A 1 22.41 -31.16 7.36
N ALA A 2 21.15 -30.82 7.58
CA ALA A 2 20.06 -31.11 6.65
C ALA A 2 19.46 -29.77 6.20
N PHE A 3 20.02 -29.19 5.14
CA PHE A 3 19.37 -28.14 4.37
C PHE A 3 18.28 -28.79 3.52
N ASN A 4 17.09 -29.03 4.09
CA ASN A 4 15.98 -29.55 3.31
C ASN A 4 14.66 -28.88 3.68
N ASN A 5 14.60 -27.54 3.53
CA ASN A 5 13.36 -26.77 3.70
C ASN A 5 13.29 -25.45 2.89
N SER A 6 14.00 -25.34 1.75
CA SER A 6 14.05 -24.11 0.93
C SER A 6 13.47 -24.25 -0.48
N ARG A 7 12.38 -25.01 -0.67
CA ARG A 7 11.68 -25.06 -1.97
C ARG A 7 10.59 -24.00 -2.15
N TRP A 8 10.21 -23.26 -1.10
CA TRP A 8 9.09 -22.31 -1.22
C TRP A 8 9.36 -21.19 -2.24
N SER A 9 10.62 -20.74 -2.35
CA SER A 9 11.03 -19.69 -3.29
C SER A 9 11.07 -20.17 -4.74
N THR A 10 11.04 -21.48 -4.99
CA THR A 10 10.94 -22.01 -6.36
C THR A 10 9.49 -21.98 -6.86
N TYR A 11 8.49 -21.86 -5.98
CA TYR A 11 7.10 -21.79 -6.40
C TYR A 11 6.66 -20.34 -6.60
N TYR A 12 6.12 -20.05 -7.78
CA TYR A 12 5.72 -18.69 -8.14
C TYR A 12 4.45 -18.65 -9.00
N ARG A 13 3.84 -17.48 -9.01
CA ARG A 13 2.70 -17.08 -9.85
C ARG A 13 3.05 -15.76 -10.51
N ALA A 14 2.27 -15.35 -11.50
CA ALA A 14 2.39 -14.05 -12.13
C ALA A 14 1.04 -13.35 -12.23
N ILE A 15 1.05 -12.05 -12.03
CA ILE A 15 -0.01 -11.18 -12.54
C ILE A 15 0.46 -10.70 -13.91
N TYR A 16 -0.36 -10.91 -14.94
CA TYR A 16 0.06 -10.65 -16.31
C TYR A 16 -1.06 -10.17 -17.22
N CYS A 17 -0.67 -9.50 -18.29
CA CYS A 17 -1.48 -9.19 -19.46
C CYS A 17 -0.89 -9.88 -20.69
N VAL A 18 -1.70 -9.99 -21.74
CA VAL A 18 -1.26 -10.49 -23.04
C VAL A 18 -1.55 -9.43 -24.10
N GLY A 19 -0.55 -9.11 -24.91
CA GLY A 19 -0.67 -8.09 -25.95
C GLY A 19 -0.18 -6.69 -25.55
N PRO A 20 -0.05 -5.77 -26.52
CA PRO A 20 0.44 -4.41 -26.30
C PRO A 20 -0.54 -3.49 -25.56
N ASP A 21 -1.83 -3.57 -25.88
CA ASP A 21 -2.84 -2.59 -25.42
C ASP A 21 -3.80 -3.15 -24.37
N ASN A 22 -3.43 -4.28 -23.75
CA ASN A 22 -4.27 -4.95 -22.77
C ASN A 22 -3.96 -4.48 -21.35
N ASP A 23 -4.99 -4.03 -20.64
CA ASP A 23 -4.92 -3.59 -19.25
C ASP A 23 -5.89 -4.36 -18.33
N GLU A 24 -6.29 -5.56 -18.75
CA GLU A 24 -7.10 -6.49 -17.98
C GLU A 24 -6.21 -7.61 -17.39
N PRO A 25 -5.60 -7.36 -16.21
CA PRO A 25 -4.65 -8.28 -15.61
C PRO A 25 -5.31 -9.59 -15.17
N ARG A 26 -4.58 -10.69 -15.31
CA ARG A 26 -4.97 -12.04 -14.87
C ARG A 26 -3.94 -12.60 -13.91
N LEU A 27 -4.37 -13.51 -13.04
CA LEU A 27 -3.48 -14.28 -12.18
C LEU A 27 -3.22 -15.65 -12.81
N SER A 28 -1.95 -15.98 -13.00
CA SER A 28 -1.54 -17.29 -13.50
C SER A 28 -1.76 -18.39 -12.45
N GLY A 29 -1.70 -19.63 -12.92
CA GLY A 29 -1.56 -20.81 -12.07
C GLY A 29 -0.20 -20.87 -11.39
N LEU A 30 0.00 -21.94 -10.61
CA LEU A 30 1.21 -22.19 -9.85
C LEU A 30 2.28 -22.81 -10.76
N ALA A 31 3.43 -22.15 -10.86
CA ALA A 31 4.62 -22.67 -11.52
C ALA A 31 5.68 -23.10 -10.49
N CYS A 32 6.62 -23.95 -10.93
CA CYS A 32 7.82 -24.30 -10.18
C CYS A 32 9.06 -23.95 -11.01
N TYR A 33 9.97 -23.22 -10.41
CA TYR A 33 11.27 -22.89 -10.99
C TYR A 33 12.17 -24.11 -10.88
N SER A 34 12.79 -24.47 -12.00
CA SER A 34 13.85 -25.45 -12.10
C SER A 34 15.09 -24.75 -12.63
N GLU A 35 16.24 -24.91 -11.96
CA GLU A 35 17.53 -24.37 -12.43
C GLU A 35 17.96 -24.96 -13.79
N GLN A 36 17.34 -26.07 -14.21
CA GLN A 36 17.62 -26.75 -15.47
C GLN A 36 16.80 -26.20 -16.65
N ASP A 37 15.74 -25.45 -16.39
CA ASP A 37 14.84 -24.94 -17.43
C ASP A 37 15.22 -23.51 -17.82
N GLU A 38 15.65 -23.31 -19.07
CA GLU A 38 15.92 -21.97 -19.61
C GLU A 38 14.65 -21.12 -19.76
N ILE A 39 13.49 -21.78 -19.88
CA ILE A 39 12.19 -21.14 -20.10
C ILE A 39 11.23 -21.52 -18.97
N HIS A 40 10.70 -20.49 -18.32
CA HIS A 40 9.82 -20.61 -17.17
C HIS A 40 8.36 -20.55 -17.59
N PHE A 41 7.77 -21.72 -17.77
CA PHE A 41 6.37 -21.88 -18.15
C PHE A 41 5.44 -21.74 -16.95
N LEU A 42 4.33 -21.03 -17.13
CA LEU A 42 3.24 -20.93 -16.17
C LEU A 42 1.93 -21.43 -16.77
N PRO A 43 1.10 -22.13 -15.99
CA PRO A 43 -0.29 -22.33 -16.37
C PRO A 43 -1.03 -20.98 -16.44
N PRO A 44 -1.88 -20.74 -17.44
CA PRO A 44 -2.56 -19.45 -17.61
C PRO A 44 -3.63 -19.19 -16.55
N GLU A 45 -4.28 -20.22 -16.00
CA GLU A 45 -5.42 -20.05 -15.10
C GLU A 45 -5.04 -20.20 -13.62
N ALA A 46 -5.57 -19.33 -12.77
CA ALA A 46 -5.22 -19.23 -11.34
C ALA A 46 -5.32 -20.55 -10.54
N HIS A 47 -6.25 -21.43 -10.93
CA HIS A 47 -6.49 -22.69 -10.22
C HIS A 47 -5.53 -23.82 -10.65
N GLN A 48 -4.84 -23.67 -11.79
CA GLN A 48 -3.97 -24.69 -12.35
C GLN A 48 -2.61 -24.75 -11.64
N ARG A 49 -1.93 -25.88 -11.78
CA ARG A 49 -0.58 -26.13 -11.26
C ARG A 49 0.29 -26.80 -12.31
N PHE A 50 1.58 -26.52 -12.29
CA PHE A 50 2.57 -27.09 -13.20
C PHE A 50 2.58 -28.63 -13.29
N ASP A 51 2.08 -29.33 -12.26
CA ASP A 51 2.01 -30.80 -12.17
C ASP A 51 0.63 -31.39 -12.52
N ASP A 52 -0.31 -30.59 -13.04
CA ASP A 52 -1.62 -31.07 -13.48
C ASP A 52 -1.52 -31.92 -14.76
N LEU A 53 -2.08 -33.14 -14.72
CA LEU A 53 -2.02 -34.14 -15.80
C LEU A 53 -2.63 -33.69 -17.14
N HIS A 54 -3.42 -32.61 -17.16
CA HIS A 54 -4.17 -32.13 -18.32
C HIS A 54 -3.59 -30.84 -18.93
N LEU A 55 -2.41 -30.39 -18.49
CA LEU A 55 -1.77 -29.22 -19.08
C LEU A 55 -1.04 -29.58 -20.37
N GLU A 56 -1.60 -29.14 -21.50
CA GLU A 56 -0.89 -29.19 -22.77
C GLU A 56 0.23 -28.14 -22.79
N SER A 57 1.45 -28.50 -23.20
CA SER A 57 2.59 -27.57 -23.20
C SER A 57 2.36 -26.31 -24.04
N LEU A 58 1.50 -26.38 -25.07
CA LEU A 58 1.13 -25.24 -25.92
C LEU A 58 0.16 -24.25 -25.25
N SER A 59 -0.46 -24.64 -24.13
CA SER A 59 -1.36 -23.78 -23.34
C SER A 59 -0.62 -22.93 -22.30
N LEU A 60 0.66 -23.23 -22.05
CA LEU A 60 1.47 -22.54 -21.06
C LEU A 60 1.93 -21.18 -21.58
N ILE A 61 2.10 -20.24 -20.66
CA ILE A 61 2.60 -18.90 -20.95
C ILE A 61 4.01 -18.72 -20.37
N THR A 62 4.76 -17.80 -20.97
CA THR A 62 6.05 -17.33 -20.43
C THR A 62 5.93 -15.84 -20.22
N ILE A 63 6.19 -15.37 -19.00
CA ILE A 63 6.28 -13.92 -18.73
C ILE A 63 7.62 -13.44 -19.28
N GLN A 64 7.55 -12.75 -20.41
CA GLN A 64 8.72 -12.30 -21.16
C GLN A 64 9.39 -11.11 -20.48
N ASP A 65 8.58 -10.17 -19.98
CA ASP A 65 9.05 -8.99 -19.27
C ASP A 65 7.94 -8.42 -18.38
N ALA A 66 8.23 -7.33 -17.66
CA ALA A 66 7.27 -6.55 -16.88
C ALA A 66 6.53 -5.48 -17.69
N TYR A 67 6.76 -5.40 -19.01
CA TYR A 67 6.20 -4.37 -19.89
C TYR A 67 5.63 -4.96 -21.20
N PRO A 68 4.70 -4.26 -21.87
CA PRO A 68 4.11 -4.73 -23.12
C PRO A 68 5.15 -4.85 -24.24
N PRO A 69 4.89 -5.67 -25.26
CA PRO A 69 5.83 -5.85 -26.36
C PRO A 69 6.10 -4.52 -27.09
N GLY A 70 7.38 -4.15 -27.12
CA GLY A 70 7.86 -2.95 -27.80
C GLY A 70 7.65 -3.01 -29.32
N PRO A 71 7.88 -1.89 -30.03
CA PRO A 71 7.69 -1.81 -31.49
C PRO A 71 8.66 -2.70 -32.28
N LYS A 72 9.73 -3.18 -31.65
CA LYS A 72 10.71 -4.10 -32.25
C LYS A 72 10.27 -5.57 -32.22
N THR A 73 9.26 -5.91 -31.42
CA THR A 73 8.71 -7.27 -31.35
C THR A 73 7.90 -7.55 -32.62
N PRO A 74 8.12 -8.68 -33.32
CA PRO A 74 7.37 -9.01 -34.53
C PRO A 74 5.86 -9.03 -34.29
N GLU A 75 5.07 -8.46 -35.19
CA GLU A 75 3.62 -8.29 -35.03
C GLU A 75 2.88 -9.59 -34.68
N SER A 76 3.27 -10.70 -35.32
CA SER A 76 2.73 -12.04 -35.04
C SER A 76 2.99 -12.56 -33.62
N GLU A 77 3.98 -12.02 -32.93
CA GLU A 77 4.32 -12.35 -31.54
C GLU A 77 3.72 -11.37 -30.54
N ARG A 78 3.48 -10.11 -30.95
CA ARG A 78 2.97 -9.06 -30.06
C ARG A 78 1.64 -9.46 -29.43
N GLU A 79 0.72 -10.04 -30.20
CA GLU A 79 -0.60 -10.47 -29.69
C GLU A 79 -0.54 -11.62 -28.69
N LYS A 80 0.54 -12.41 -28.68
CA LYS A 80 0.74 -13.55 -27.77
C LYS A 80 1.74 -13.25 -26.65
N TYR A 81 2.31 -12.05 -26.65
CA TYR A 81 3.34 -11.65 -25.71
C TYR A 81 2.72 -11.47 -24.32
N ALA A 82 3.02 -12.40 -23.41
CA ALA A 82 2.63 -12.32 -22.01
C ALA A 82 3.67 -11.56 -21.21
N TRP A 83 3.21 -10.57 -20.43
CA TRP A 83 4.07 -9.68 -19.65
C TRP A 83 3.43 -9.34 -18.32
N GLY A 84 4.26 -9.08 -17.30
CA GLY A 84 3.78 -8.72 -15.97
C GLY A 84 4.77 -9.05 -14.85
N PHE A 85 4.25 -9.28 -13.65
CA PHE A 85 5.02 -9.33 -12.41
C PHE A 85 4.90 -10.68 -11.73
N ARG A 86 6.05 -11.24 -11.32
CA ARG A 86 6.14 -12.53 -10.64
C ARG A 86 6.10 -12.38 -9.12
N PHE A 87 5.47 -13.34 -8.45
CA PHE A 87 5.34 -13.42 -7.00
C PHE A 87 5.64 -14.84 -6.55
N HIS A 88 6.36 -15.01 -5.44
CA HIS A 88 6.38 -16.30 -4.77
C HIS A 88 4.95 -16.68 -4.36
N ASP A 89 4.55 -17.94 -4.54
CA ASP A 89 3.22 -18.43 -4.16
C ASP A 89 2.92 -18.18 -2.68
N SER A 90 3.91 -18.40 -1.81
CA SER A 90 3.77 -18.10 -0.37
C SER A 90 3.53 -16.60 -0.11
N CYS A 91 4.17 -15.70 -0.86
CA CYS A 91 3.95 -14.26 -0.71
C CYS A 91 2.58 -13.84 -1.25
N TRP A 92 2.11 -14.45 -2.33
CA TRP A 92 0.77 -14.24 -2.88
C TRP A 92 -0.30 -14.63 -1.86
N LYS A 93 -0.19 -15.83 -1.27
CA LYS A 93 -1.11 -16.29 -0.21
C LYS A 93 -1.10 -15.38 1.01
N LEU A 94 0.05 -14.83 1.40
CA LEU A 94 0.09 -13.81 2.45
C LEU A 94 -0.69 -12.54 2.06
N ALA A 95 -0.62 -12.10 0.81
CA ALA A 95 -1.40 -10.97 0.32
C ALA A 95 -2.92 -11.25 0.34
N GLU A 96 -3.34 -12.48 0.02
CA GLU A 96 -4.74 -12.91 0.16
C GLU A 96 -5.20 -12.81 1.63
N GLN A 97 -4.38 -13.26 2.58
CA GLN A 97 -4.70 -13.13 4.01
C GLN A 97 -4.74 -11.68 4.48
N ALA A 98 -3.87 -10.82 3.95
CA ALA A 98 -3.85 -9.40 4.29
C ALA A 98 -5.03 -8.61 3.70
N CYS A 99 -5.57 -9.02 2.54
CA CYS A 99 -6.74 -8.40 1.90
C CYS A 99 -8.08 -8.97 2.40
N SER A 100 -8.05 -10.14 3.05
CA SER A 100 -9.21 -10.83 3.62
C SER A 100 -10.09 -9.89 4.46
N PRO A 101 -11.44 -9.94 4.33
CA PRO A 101 -12.22 -10.97 3.62
C PRO A 101 -12.39 -10.72 2.11
N ARG A 102 -11.82 -9.64 1.57
CA ARG A 102 -11.93 -9.33 0.13
C ARG A 102 -10.79 -10.03 -0.63
N PRO A 103 -11.02 -10.46 -1.88
CA PRO A 103 -9.94 -10.93 -2.72
C PRO A 103 -8.95 -9.79 -3.02
N VAL A 104 -7.73 -10.15 -3.40
CA VAL A 104 -6.76 -9.18 -3.92
C VAL A 104 -7.31 -8.59 -5.21
N ASP A 105 -7.55 -7.28 -5.23
CA ASP A 105 -8.01 -6.57 -6.43
C ASP A 105 -6.86 -6.50 -7.45
N LEU A 106 -6.95 -7.35 -8.49
CA LEU A 106 -5.92 -7.46 -9.51
C LEU A 106 -5.77 -6.17 -10.32
N LYS A 107 -6.85 -5.44 -10.61
CA LYS A 107 -6.79 -4.20 -11.38
C LYS A 107 -6.09 -3.11 -10.60
N VAL A 108 -6.41 -2.98 -9.31
CA VAL A 108 -5.76 -2.01 -8.43
C VAL A 108 -4.30 -2.37 -8.18
N LEU A 109 -3.99 -3.65 -7.93
CA LEU A 109 -2.61 -4.08 -7.77
C LEU A 109 -1.79 -3.87 -9.05
N TRP A 110 -2.34 -4.17 -10.21
CA TRP A 110 -1.72 -3.90 -11.51
C TRP A 110 -1.44 -2.42 -11.71
N ARG A 111 -2.43 -1.55 -11.42
CA ARG A 111 -2.29 -0.10 -11.42
C ARG A 111 -1.13 0.36 -10.52
N ILE A 112 -0.98 -0.19 -9.32
CA ILE A 112 0.14 0.10 -8.42
C ILE A 112 1.47 -0.36 -9.02
N LEU A 113 1.56 -1.60 -9.50
CA LEU A 113 2.80 -2.18 -10.05
C LEU A 113 3.32 -1.42 -11.26
N ARG A 114 2.43 -0.91 -12.13
CA ARG A 114 2.78 -0.08 -13.29
C ARG A 114 3.16 1.37 -12.95
N SER A 115 2.93 1.80 -11.71
CA SER A 115 3.18 3.18 -11.24
C SER A 115 4.48 3.33 -10.46
N VAL A 116 4.98 2.22 -9.90
CA VAL A 116 6.20 2.23 -9.12
C VAL A 116 7.42 2.04 -10.02
N PRO A 117 8.52 2.79 -9.80
CA PRO A 117 9.82 2.48 -10.36
C PRO A 117 10.21 1.03 -10.11
N HIS A 118 10.89 0.39 -11.06
CA HIS A 118 11.42 -0.96 -10.88
C HIS A 118 12.70 -1.16 -11.69
N SER A 119 13.58 -2.04 -11.21
CA SER A 119 14.68 -2.57 -12.03
C SER A 119 14.15 -3.66 -12.98
N ALA A 120 15.04 -4.30 -13.74
CA ALA A 120 14.69 -5.49 -14.53
C ALA A 120 14.13 -6.64 -13.66
N GLU A 121 14.42 -6.66 -12.37
CA GLU A 121 14.12 -7.80 -11.49
C GLU A 121 13.23 -7.47 -10.30
N LEU A 122 13.15 -6.20 -9.88
CA LEU A 122 12.52 -5.85 -8.61
C LEU A 122 11.87 -4.47 -8.59
N PRO A 123 10.61 -4.35 -8.11
CA PRO A 123 9.99 -3.06 -7.91
C PRO A 123 10.52 -2.32 -6.68
N PHE A 124 10.66 -1.01 -6.81
CA PHE A 124 11.10 -0.11 -5.75
C PHE A 124 9.88 0.46 -5.04
N TRP A 125 9.39 -0.24 -4.03
CA TRP A 125 8.24 0.19 -3.21
C TRP A 125 8.61 1.17 -2.08
N GLY A 126 9.88 1.53 -1.96
CA GLY A 126 10.39 2.43 -0.91
C GLY A 126 10.86 1.73 0.37
N HIS A 127 10.88 0.40 0.39
CA HIS A 127 11.48 -0.40 1.46
C HIS A 127 12.57 -1.32 0.90
N ASN A 128 13.31 -1.99 1.79
CA ASN A 128 14.45 -2.84 1.43
C ASN A 128 14.17 -4.33 1.64
N PHE A 129 12.90 -4.73 1.54
CA PHE A 129 12.40 -6.10 1.71
C PHE A 129 12.88 -6.76 3.02
N GLY A 130 12.85 -6.00 4.13
CA GLY A 130 13.28 -6.52 5.43
C GLY A 130 14.78 -6.72 5.54
N GLY A 131 15.58 -5.88 4.88
CA GLY A 131 17.03 -5.92 4.90
C GLY A 131 17.68 -6.87 3.88
N LEU A 132 16.91 -7.44 2.94
CA LEU A 132 17.47 -8.27 1.86
C LEU A 132 18.29 -7.46 0.87
N TYR A 133 17.94 -6.20 0.67
CA TYR A 133 18.62 -5.31 -0.25
C TYR A 133 19.24 -4.13 0.48
N THR A 134 20.37 -3.66 -0.03
CA THR A 134 20.99 -2.42 0.48
C THR A 134 20.38 -1.20 -0.18
N ARG A 135 20.28 -0.10 0.57
CA ARG A 135 19.88 1.19 0.03
C ARG A 135 21.09 1.86 -0.61
N ALA A 136 20.94 2.44 -1.79
CA ALA A 136 22.01 3.22 -2.41
C ALA A 136 22.39 4.43 -1.53
N ARG A 137 23.69 4.65 -1.32
CA ARG A 137 24.26 5.68 -0.43
C ARG A 137 23.75 7.10 -0.71
N ARG A 138 23.44 7.43 -1.99
CA ARG A 138 22.91 8.75 -2.39
C ARG A 138 21.50 9.06 -1.87
N ALA A 139 20.70 8.05 -1.49
CA ALA A 139 19.34 8.27 -0.99
C ALA A 139 19.31 8.79 0.45
N HIS A 140 20.42 8.68 1.21
CA HIS A 140 20.48 9.10 2.60
C HIS A 140 20.65 10.62 2.79
N ASP A 141 21.20 11.33 1.81
CA ASP A 141 21.60 12.74 1.98
C ASP A 141 20.52 13.75 1.53
N ALA A 142 19.40 13.30 0.98
CA ALA A 142 18.39 14.17 0.35
C ALA A 142 16.95 14.01 0.88
N GLY A 143 16.74 13.32 2.01
CA GLY A 143 15.39 13.09 2.55
C GLY A 143 14.51 12.17 1.68
N ASN A 144 15.14 11.35 0.82
CA ASN A 144 14.43 10.48 -0.11
C ASN A 144 13.89 9.23 0.60
N HIS A 145 12.58 9.00 0.51
CA HIS A 145 11.92 7.85 1.12
C HIS A 145 12.00 6.58 0.27
N PHE A 146 12.25 6.72 -1.04
CA PHE A 146 12.46 5.58 -1.91
C PHE A 146 13.94 5.22 -2.02
N ALA A 147 14.26 4.00 -1.61
CA ALA A 147 15.61 3.49 -1.76
C ALA A 147 15.77 2.89 -3.17
N SER A 148 16.66 3.48 -3.97
CA SER A 148 17.24 2.73 -5.10
C SER A 148 17.98 1.51 -4.52
N LEU A 149 17.53 0.32 -4.91
CA LEU A 149 18.12 -0.94 -4.48
C LEU A 149 19.24 -1.30 -5.45
N ARG A 150 20.47 -1.41 -4.95
CA ARG A 150 21.64 -1.67 -5.79
C ARG A 150 22.08 -3.12 -5.73
N GLU A 151 22.32 -3.61 -4.52
CA GLU A 151 22.97 -4.90 -4.30
C GLU A 151 22.21 -5.69 -3.23
N PHE A 152 22.24 -7.02 -3.36
CA PHE A 152 21.91 -7.91 -2.26
C PHE A 152 22.72 -7.53 -1.03
N SER A 153 22.05 -7.49 0.11
CA SER A 153 22.74 -7.30 1.38
C SER A 153 23.71 -8.44 1.59
N ASN A 154 24.98 -8.09 1.84
CA ASN A 154 26.00 -9.07 2.26
C ASN A 154 25.66 -9.73 3.62
N LEU A 155 24.63 -9.21 4.32
CA LEU A 155 24.10 -9.83 5.53
C LEU A 155 23.20 -11.00 5.15
N MET A 156 23.69 -12.21 5.39
CA MET A 156 22.85 -13.41 5.39
C MET A 156 21.74 -13.26 6.43
N ILE A 157 20.48 -13.35 5.98
CA ILE A 157 19.30 -13.36 6.86
C ILE A 157 18.77 -14.79 6.89
N PRO A 158 19.12 -15.64 7.88
CA PRO A 158 18.78 -17.06 7.86
C PRO A 158 17.27 -17.33 7.77
N SER A 159 16.44 -16.48 8.37
CA SER A 159 14.98 -16.61 8.28
C SER A 159 14.47 -16.47 6.85
N ALA A 160 15.16 -15.77 5.95
CA ALA A 160 14.70 -15.56 4.58
C ALA A 160 14.52 -16.87 3.78
N TYR A 161 15.21 -17.94 4.17
CA TYR A 161 15.15 -19.24 3.52
C TYR A 161 13.94 -20.10 3.95
N TYR A 162 13.23 -19.70 5.00
CA TYR A 162 12.08 -20.45 5.54
C TYR A 162 10.78 -19.96 4.92
N ASP A 163 9.85 -20.88 4.63
CA ASP A 163 8.56 -20.51 4.04
C ASP A 163 7.79 -19.56 4.98
N PRO A 164 7.44 -18.34 4.52
CA PRO A 164 6.73 -17.37 5.36
C PRO A 164 5.23 -17.66 5.46
N PHE A 165 4.68 -18.56 4.64
CA PHE A 165 3.28 -18.97 4.72
C PHE A 165 3.15 -20.29 5.48
N THR A 166 3.90 -21.32 5.10
CA THR A 166 3.84 -22.64 5.75
C THR A 166 4.85 -22.73 6.89
N ILE A 167 4.41 -22.51 8.13
CA ILE A 167 5.32 -22.42 9.29
C ILE A 167 5.10 -23.59 10.26
N PRO A 168 5.98 -24.61 10.24
CA PRO A 168 5.84 -25.77 11.12
C PRO A 168 5.80 -25.42 12.61
N GLU A 169 6.60 -24.44 13.04
CA GLU A 169 6.65 -24.01 14.45
C GLU A 169 5.31 -23.41 14.94
N LEU A 170 4.54 -22.76 14.05
CA LEU A 170 3.23 -22.22 14.39
C LEU A 170 2.18 -23.33 14.46
N ARG A 171 2.22 -24.30 13.54
CA ARG A 171 1.34 -25.48 13.60
C ARG A 171 1.53 -26.27 14.90
N HIS A 172 2.78 -26.47 15.31
CA HIS A 172 3.08 -27.13 16.58
C HIS A 172 2.52 -26.34 17.78
N ARG A 173 2.62 -25.01 17.76
CA ARG A 173 2.07 -24.15 18.82
C ARG A 173 0.55 -24.21 18.90
N LEU A 174 -0.14 -24.22 17.76
CA LEU A 174 -1.59 -24.41 17.73
C LEU A 174 -2.01 -25.74 18.36
N ALA A 175 -1.25 -26.82 18.11
CA ALA A 175 -1.50 -28.12 18.75
C ALA A 175 -1.27 -28.09 20.26
N GLN A 176 -0.29 -27.32 20.75
CA GLN A 176 -0.01 -27.15 22.18
C GLN A 176 -1.01 -26.26 22.92
N THR A 177 -1.71 -25.38 22.21
CA THR A 177 -2.66 -24.40 22.76
C THR A 177 -4.11 -24.86 22.60
N ARG A 178 -4.36 -26.17 22.65
CA ARG A 178 -5.73 -26.71 22.64
C ARG A 178 -6.34 -26.66 24.04
N ILE A 179 -7.62 -26.30 24.11
CA ILE A 179 -8.44 -26.45 25.32
C ILE A 179 -8.46 -27.95 25.67
N ARG A 180 -7.94 -28.34 26.83
CA ARG A 180 -7.98 -29.75 27.23
C ARG A 180 -9.34 -30.06 27.81
N VAL A 181 -9.86 -31.26 27.53
CA VAL A 181 -11.15 -31.71 28.07
C VAL A 181 -11.09 -31.86 29.60
N ASP A 182 -9.90 -32.11 30.15
CA ASP A 182 -9.64 -32.14 31.61
C ASP A 182 -9.51 -30.74 32.23
N ASP A 183 -9.46 -29.66 31.43
CA ASP A 183 -9.57 -28.28 31.93
C ASP A 183 -11.05 -27.89 32.16
N ALA A 184 -11.96 -28.86 32.17
CA ALA A 184 -13.29 -28.74 32.75
C ALA A 184 -13.15 -28.51 34.27
N ALA A 185 -12.99 -27.22 34.60
CA ALA A 185 -12.81 -26.63 35.92
C ALA A 185 -11.47 -26.98 36.61
N PRO A 186 -10.57 -26.00 36.78
CA PRO A 186 -9.99 -25.84 38.10
C PRO A 186 -11.17 -25.58 39.04
N ALA A 187 -11.60 -26.60 39.78
CA ALA A 187 -12.11 -26.35 41.10
C ALA A 187 -11.05 -25.49 41.79
N GLU A 188 -11.40 -24.24 42.12
CA GLU A 188 -10.53 -23.18 42.66
C GLU A 188 -9.83 -22.25 41.66
N GLU A 189 -10.51 -21.79 40.61
CA GLU A 189 -10.55 -20.33 40.45
C GLU A 189 -11.73 -19.85 41.29
N THR A 190 -11.48 -19.43 42.53
CA THR A 190 -12.39 -18.50 43.19
C THR A 190 -12.74 -17.47 42.14
N PRO A 191 -14.03 -17.26 41.79
CA PRO A 191 -14.37 -16.13 40.96
C PRO A 191 -13.72 -14.95 41.67
N GLN A 192 -12.78 -14.29 41.01
CA GLN A 192 -12.56 -12.89 41.27
C GLN A 192 -13.86 -12.22 40.80
N THR A 193 -14.93 -12.44 41.59
CA THR A 193 -15.84 -11.40 42.02
C THR A 193 -14.93 -10.29 42.50
N VAL A 194 -14.40 -9.51 41.54
CA VAL A 194 -14.34 -8.08 41.71
C VAL A 194 -15.76 -7.79 42.13
N ALA A 195 -15.95 -7.63 43.44
CA ALA A 195 -17.22 -7.22 43.97
C ALA A 195 -17.65 -6.07 43.07
N ILE A 196 -18.75 -6.26 42.34
CA ILE A 196 -19.42 -5.17 41.67
C ILE A 196 -19.80 -4.29 42.85
N LEU A 197 -18.90 -3.40 43.25
CA LEU A 197 -19.24 -2.35 44.19
C LEU A 197 -20.44 -1.70 43.50
N PRO A 198 -21.64 -1.76 44.11
CA PRO A 198 -22.81 -1.15 43.50
C PRO A 198 -22.37 0.25 43.11
N ALA A 199 -22.55 0.56 41.83
CA ALA A 199 -22.12 1.82 41.26
C ALA A 199 -22.52 2.91 42.26
N ALA A 200 -21.53 3.71 42.70
CA ALA A 200 -21.82 4.82 43.60
C ALA A 200 -23.05 5.54 43.03
N PRO A 201 -24.12 5.77 43.83
CA PRO A 201 -25.34 6.37 43.32
C PRO A 201 -24.98 7.68 42.61
N GLY A 202 -25.10 7.70 41.28
CA GLY A 202 -24.60 8.78 40.42
C GLY A 202 -23.61 8.37 39.30
N SER A 203 -23.24 7.10 39.14
CA SER A 203 -22.44 6.68 37.97
C SER A 203 -23.25 6.79 36.68
N SER A 204 -22.98 7.82 35.88
CA SER A 204 -23.61 8.05 34.57
C SER A 204 -22.91 7.27 33.43
N ASP A 205 -22.29 6.12 33.71
CA ASP A 205 -21.58 5.36 32.67
C ASP A 205 -22.59 4.89 31.60
N PRO A 206 -22.53 5.41 30.36
CA PRO A 206 -23.55 5.17 29.35
C PRO A 206 -23.61 3.69 28.94
N PHE A 207 -22.54 2.94 29.17
CA PHE A 207 -22.47 1.52 28.80
C PHE A 207 -23.14 0.59 29.82
N LEU A 208 -23.57 1.10 30.98
CA LEU A 208 -24.29 0.30 31.98
C LEU A 208 -25.61 -0.25 31.43
N VAL A 209 -26.24 0.46 30.48
CA VAL A 209 -27.51 0.05 29.85
C VAL A 209 -27.33 -1.16 28.92
N LEU A 210 -26.11 -1.40 28.43
CA LEU A 210 -25.85 -2.49 27.48
C LEU A 210 -25.71 -3.84 28.21
N PRO A 211 -26.21 -4.95 27.65
CA PRO A 211 -25.86 -6.30 28.07
C PRO A 211 -24.36 -6.59 27.92
N THR A 212 -23.83 -7.54 28.71
CA THR A 212 -22.40 -7.90 28.73
C THR A 212 -21.89 -8.32 27.35
N GLU A 213 -22.71 -9.01 26.56
CA GLU A 213 -22.41 -9.48 25.21
C GLU A 213 -22.16 -8.29 24.27
N LEU A 214 -22.97 -7.23 24.37
CA LEU A 214 -22.78 -6.01 23.56
C LEU A 214 -21.55 -5.23 24.03
N ARG A 215 -21.26 -5.22 25.33
CA ARG A 215 -20.04 -4.60 25.87
C ARG A 215 -18.78 -5.33 25.37
N GLU A 216 -18.80 -6.66 25.39
CA GLU A 216 -17.71 -7.47 24.84
C GLU A 216 -17.56 -7.28 23.32
N MET A 217 -18.67 -7.19 22.59
CA MET A 217 -18.64 -6.90 21.16
C MET A 217 -17.97 -5.55 20.89
N ILE A 218 -18.31 -4.50 21.66
CA ILE A 218 -17.63 -3.21 21.55
C ILE A 218 -16.12 -3.37 21.81
N LEU A 219 -15.73 -4.03 22.90
CA LEU A 219 -14.32 -4.27 23.22
C LEU A 219 -13.58 -5.07 22.14
N THR A 220 -14.28 -5.98 21.46
CA THR A 220 -13.79 -6.78 20.34
C THR A 220 -13.47 -5.94 19.11
N TYR A 221 -14.13 -4.81 18.89
CA TYR A 221 -13.88 -3.91 17.76
C TYR A 221 -12.98 -2.71 18.10
N VAL A 222 -12.71 -2.47 19.39
CA VAL A 222 -11.75 -1.44 19.82
C VAL A 222 -10.32 -1.88 19.49
N ALA A 223 -9.54 -0.97 18.91
CA ALA A 223 -8.12 -1.17 18.65
C ALA A 223 -7.38 -1.46 19.97
N THR A 224 -6.45 -2.42 19.98
CA THR A 224 -5.74 -2.79 21.23
C THR A 224 -5.06 -1.58 21.89
N ALA A 225 -4.53 -0.64 21.08
CA ALA A 225 -3.88 0.57 21.58
C ALA A 225 -4.82 1.46 22.41
N ASP A 226 -6.10 1.54 22.03
CA ASP A 226 -7.10 2.39 22.69
C ASP A 226 -7.84 1.67 23.81
N MET A 227 -7.74 0.33 23.86
CA MET A 227 -8.46 -0.50 24.83
C MET A 227 -8.14 -0.12 26.28
N LEU A 228 -6.88 0.19 26.58
CA LEU A 228 -6.48 0.62 27.93
C LEU A 228 -7.13 1.94 28.30
N SER A 229 -7.05 2.95 27.42
CA SER A 229 -7.69 4.25 27.61
C SER A 229 -9.20 4.12 27.75
N PHE A 230 -9.83 3.25 26.95
CA PHE A 230 -11.26 3.00 27.01
C PHE A 230 -11.69 2.38 28.34
N ARG A 231 -10.92 1.41 28.85
CA ARG A 231 -11.17 0.80 30.17
C ARG A 231 -10.84 1.75 31.33
N LEU A 232 -9.91 2.68 31.16
CA LEU A 232 -9.68 3.74 32.15
C LEU A 232 -10.84 4.75 32.18
N ALA A 233 -11.45 5.03 31.03
CA ALA A 233 -12.56 5.98 30.89
C ALA A 233 -13.93 5.42 31.32
N SER A 234 -14.16 4.12 31.22
CA SER A 234 -15.42 3.47 31.60
C SER A 234 -15.19 2.33 32.59
N ARG A 235 -15.76 2.45 33.79
CA ARG A 235 -15.69 1.40 34.82
C ARG A 235 -16.43 0.14 34.38
N VAL A 236 -17.57 0.30 33.69
CA VAL A 236 -18.36 -0.83 33.19
C VAL A 236 -17.55 -1.65 32.16
N MET A 237 -16.85 -0.96 31.25
CA MET A 237 -15.94 -1.60 30.31
C MET A 237 -14.74 -2.22 31.03
N ALA A 238 -14.18 -1.55 32.03
CA ALA A 238 -13.07 -2.06 32.85
C ALA A 238 -13.37 -3.37 33.58
N THR A 239 -14.64 -3.61 33.93
CA THR A 239 -15.08 -4.85 34.61
C THR A 239 -15.65 -5.89 33.66
N THR A 240 -15.81 -5.58 32.38
CA THR A 240 -16.32 -6.55 31.39
C THR A 240 -15.24 -7.62 31.14
N PRO A 241 -15.55 -8.92 31.32
CA PRO A 241 -14.61 -10.01 31.13
C PRO A 241 -14.30 -10.20 29.64
N PHE A 242 -13.12 -10.75 29.35
CA PHE A 242 -12.74 -11.15 27.99
C PHE A 242 -12.99 -12.64 27.81
N SER A 243 -13.76 -13.04 26.80
CA SER A 243 -13.93 -14.45 26.43
C SER A 243 -12.87 -14.92 25.44
N GLN A 244 -12.92 -16.20 25.08
CA GLN A 244 -12.14 -16.76 23.97
C GLN A 244 -12.40 -16.03 22.64
N TYR A 245 -13.62 -15.54 22.41
CA TYR A 245 -13.98 -14.79 21.21
C TYR A 245 -13.24 -13.45 21.13
N PHE A 246 -13.11 -12.74 22.25
CA PHE A 246 -12.31 -11.52 22.31
C PHE A 246 -10.84 -11.77 21.92
N PHE A 247 -10.21 -12.83 22.46
CA PHE A 247 -8.82 -13.15 22.13
C PHE A 247 -8.68 -13.64 20.69
N GLN A 248 -9.63 -14.41 20.18
CA GLN A 248 -9.70 -14.80 18.77
C GLN A 248 -9.73 -13.56 17.87
N SER A 249 -10.47 -12.53 18.27
CA SER A 249 -10.59 -11.28 17.50
C SER A 249 -9.28 -10.53 17.36
N ARG A 250 -8.31 -10.72 18.26
CA ARG A 250 -6.97 -10.12 18.12
C ARG A 250 -6.20 -10.65 16.92
N PHE A 251 -6.55 -11.85 16.43
CA PHE A 251 -5.94 -12.50 15.27
C PHE A 251 -6.68 -12.25 13.95
N TRP A 252 -7.79 -11.51 13.96
CA TRP A 252 -8.48 -11.12 12.73
C TRP A 252 -7.57 -10.29 11.82
N ALA A 253 -7.89 -10.28 10.53
CA ALA A 253 -7.26 -9.38 9.58
C ALA A 253 -7.34 -7.94 10.09
N CYS A 254 -6.27 -7.16 9.90
CA CYS A 254 -6.14 -5.78 10.36
C CYS A 254 -6.04 -5.57 11.89
N HIS A 255 -6.12 -6.63 12.70
CA HIS A 255 -5.96 -6.53 14.15
C HIS A 255 -4.51 -6.80 14.58
N GLU A 256 -4.22 -6.58 15.87
CA GLU A 256 -2.88 -6.62 16.46
C GLU A 256 -2.05 -7.86 16.08
N MET A 257 -2.67 -9.03 16.07
CA MET A 257 -2.04 -10.31 15.77
C MET A 257 -2.47 -10.86 14.40
N GLY A 258 -2.98 -10.02 13.50
CA GLY A 258 -3.45 -10.45 12.17
C GLY A 258 -2.38 -11.12 11.30
N VAL A 259 -1.09 -10.97 11.63
CA VAL A 259 0.03 -11.69 11.00
C VAL A 259 0.09 -13.18 11.37
N LEU A 260 -0.56 -13.58 12.46
CA LEU A 260 -0.60 -14.96 12.98
C LEU A 260 -1.98 -15.59 12.74
N PHE A 261 -2.37 -15.68 11.47
CA PHE A 261 -3.70 -16.16 11.06
C PHE A 261 -3.84 -17.69 10.99
N ASP A 262 -2.82 -18.49 11.38
CA ASP A 262 -2.81 -19.95 11.19
C ASP A 262 -3.99 -20.66 11.88
N GLY A 263 -4.48 -20.11 13.00
CA GLY A 263 -5.66 -20.64 13.67
C GLY A 263 -6.92 -20.60 12.78
N PHE A 264 -6.98 -19.69 11.81
CA PHE A 264 -8.07 -19.61 10.82
C PHE A 264 -7.83 -20.46 9.58
N LEU A 265 -6.61 -20.98 9.38
CA LEU A 265 -6.32 -21.97 8.33
C LEU A 265 -6.66 -23.41 8.74
N ALA A 266 -6.83 -23.65 10.04
CA ALA A 266 -7.22 -24.95 10.56
C ALA A 266 -8.69 -25.26 10.25
N GLU A 267 -9.02 -26.55 10.19
CA GLU A 267 -10.40 -27.02 10.03
C GLU A 267 -11.32 -26.48 11.13
N ALA A 268 -12.61 -26.34 10.85
CA ALA A 268 -13.55 -25.71 11.78
C ALA A 268 -13.58 -26.38 13.17
N SER A 269 -13.44 -27.71 13.22
CA SER A 269 -13.37 -28.49 14.46
C SER A 269 -12.06 -28.25 15.24
N GLU A 270 -10.93 -28.16 14.54
CA GLU A 270 -9.64 -27.86 15.16
C GLU A 270 -9.59 -26.44 15.69
N ARG A 271 -10.12 -25.48 14.91
CA ARG A 271 -10.22 -24.07 15.27
C ARG A 271 -11.08 -23.86 16.51
N ALA A 272 -12.18 -24.62 16.65
CA ALA A 272 -13.05 -24.54 17.82
C ALA A 272 -12.36 -25.00 19.12
N GLY A 273 -11.33 -25.85 19.01
CA GLY A 273 -10.56 -26.34 20.15
C GLY A 273 -9.37 -25.47 20.56
N ILE A 274 -9.12 -24.33 19.91
CA ILE A 274 -7.99 -23.44 20.22
C ILE A 274 -8.31 -22.60 21.47
N ASP A 275 -7.40 -22.61 22.44
CA ASP A 275 -7.35 -21.62 23.52
C ASP A 275 -6.68 -20.34 23.01
N TRP A 276 -7.49 -19.44 22.47
CA TRP A 276 -7.08 -18.17 21.90
C TRP A 276 -6.43 -17.25 22.93
N ARG A 277 -6.85 -17.31 24.21
CA ARG A 277 -6.23 -16.54 25.28
C ARG A 277 -4.78 -16.97 25.48
N ASN A 278 -4.56 -18.27 25.66
CA ASN A 278 -3.22 -18.82 25.84
C ASN A 278 -2.35 -18.56 24.60
N LEU A 279 -2.90 -18.79 23.40
CA LEU A 279 -2.21 -18.49 22.14
C LEU A 279 -1.80 -17.02 22.03
N TYR A 280 -2.68 -16.08 22.42
CA TYR A 280 -2.40 -14.64 22.43
C TYR A 280 -1.25 -14.31 23.38
N GLN A 281 -1.31 -14.77 24.63
CA GLN A 281 -0.29 -14.51 25.66
C GLN A 281 1.08 -15.03 25.22
N LEU A 282 1.16 -16.30 24.83
CA LEU A 282 2.38 -16.92 24.35
C LEU A 282 2.95 -16.20 23.11
N SER A 283 2.09 -15.81 22.18
CA SER A 283 2.53 -15.08 20.98
C SER A 283 3.08 -13.69 21.32
N LYS A 284 2.43 -12.95 22.23
CA LYS A 284 2.92 -11.64 22.71
C LYS A 284 4.29 -11.78 23.36
N GLU A 285 4.47 -12.74 24.26
CA GLU A 285 5.73 -12.96 24.96
C GLU A 285 6.85 -13.32 23.98
N ARG A 286 6.60 -14.25 23.06
CA ARG A 286 7.61 -14.67 22.08
C ARG A 286 8.04 -13.55 21.16
N ILE A 287 7.10 -12.72 20.68
CA ILE A 287 7.42 -11.54 19.87
C ILE A 287 8.22 -10.53 20.71
N LYS A 288 7.76 -10.22 21.92
CA LYS A 288 8.40 -9.23 22.82
C LYS A 288 9.84 -9.61 23.16
N TYR A 289 10.09 -10.87 23.47
CA TYR A 289 11.42 -11.38 23.86
C TYR A 289 12.20 -11.95 22.67
N ASN A 290 11.72 -11.76 21.43
CA ASN A 290 12.36 -12.22 20.20
C ASN A 290 12.72 -13.73 20.22
N MET A 291 11.81 -14.54 20.79
CA MET A 291 11.91 -16.00 20.88
C MET A 291 11.20 -16.72 19.72
N VAL A 292 10.90 -16.01 18.63
CA VAL A 292 10.19 -16.54 17.46
C VAL A 292 11.07 -17.47 16.62
N GLY A 293 10.45 -18.49 16.01
CA GLY A 293 11.13 -19.43 15.10
C GLY A 293 11.55 -18.76 13.79
N LEU A 294 12.39 -19.41 12.98
CA LEU A 294 12.92 -18.81 11.75
C LEU A 294 11.82 -18.56 10.70
N GLY A 295 10.84 -19.46 10.56
CA GLY A 295 9.69 -19.24 9.67
C GLY A 295 8.82 -18.08 10.13
N GLU A 296 8.47 -18.05 11.43
CA GLU A 296 7.69 -16.96 12.04
C GLU A 296 8.40 -15.61 11.89
N ARG A 297 9.72 -15.58 12.07
CA ARG A 297 10.55 -14.38 11.88
C ARG A 297 10.53 -13.92 10.42
N ASN A 298 10.52 -14.85 9.45
CA ASN A 298 10.39 -14.50 8.05
C ASN A 298 9.01 -13.91 7.73
N ARG A 299 7.94 -14.52 8.24
CA ARG A 299 6.58 -14.00 8.08
C ARG A 299 6.45 -12.61 8.66
N LEU A 300 6.87 -12.40 9.91
CA LEU A 300 6.82 -11.07 10.55
C LEU A 300 7.54 -10.01 9.72
N ARG A 301 8.71 -10.36 9.16
CA ARG A 301 9.49 -9.49 8.29
C ARG A 301 8.74 -9.13 7.00
N ILE A 302 8.31 -10.13 6.24
CA ILE A 302 7.62 -9.94 4.94
C ILE A 302 6.26 -9.26 5.15
N TRP A 303 5.52 -9.68 6.17
CA TRP A 303 4.23 -9.09 6.51
C TRP A 303 4.37 -7.60 6.80
N LYS A 304 5.21 -7.23 7.78
CA LYS A 304 5.33 -5.85 8.24
C LYS A 304 5.92 -4.91 7.17
N GLN A 305 6.91 -5.37 6.42
CA GLN A 305 7.63 -4.50 5.49
C GLN A 305 7.06 -4.46 4.08
N THR A 306 6.30 -5.48 3.68
CA THR A 306 5.98 -5.71 2.27
C THR A 306 4.50 -5.94 2.08
N VAL A 307 3.96 -7.04 2.62
CA VAL A 307 2.60 -7.50 2.31
C VAL A 307 1.54 -6.61 2.94
N TRP A 308 1.69 -6.25 4.22
CA TRP A 308 0.72 -5.42 4.91
C TRP A 308 0.65 -3.99 4.33
N PRO A 309 1.76 -3.27 4.13
CA PRO A 309 1.73 -1.98 3.46
C PRO A 309 1.16 -2.05 2.03
N LEU A 310 1.40 -3.14 1.29
CA LEU A 310 0.82 -3.34 -0.04
C LEU A 310 -0.71 -3.53 0.03
N ALA A 311 -1.21 -4.33 0.97
CA ALA A 311 -2.66 -4.49 1.17
C ALA A 311 -3.34 -3.15 1.55
N GLN A 312 -2.69 -2.36 2.41
CA GLN A 312 -3.15 -1.00 2.73
C GLN A 312 -3.14 -0.09 1.49
N ALA A 313 -2.09 -0.17 0.66
CA ALA A 313 -2.02 0.58 -0.60
C ALA A 313 -3.13 0.17 -1.57
N ILE A 314 -3.40 -1.12 -1.76
CA ILE A 314 -4.52 -1.61 -2.58
C ILE A 314 -5.84 -1.03 -2.06
N SER A 315 -6.09 -1.10 -0.76
CA SER A 315 -7.32 -0.56 -0.17
C SER A 315 -7.45 0.96 -0.28
N ARG A 316 -6.34 1.70 -0.36
CA ARG A 316 -6.36 3.17 -0.50
C ARG A 316 -6.54 3.58 -1.95
N VAL A 317 -5.79 2.96 -2.86
CA VAL A 317 -5.87 3.22 -4.31
C VAL A 317 -7.24 2.84 -4.86
N SER A 318 -7.89 1.81 -4.33
CA SER A 318 -9.26 1.43 -4.73
C SER A 318 -10.34 2.48 -4.38
N ARG A 319 -10.02 3.44 -3.50
CA ARG A 319 -10.92 4.54 -3.12
C ARG A 319 -10.72 5.80 -3.95
N LEU A 320 -9.70 5.82 -4.81
CA LEU A 320 -9.45 6.96 -5.69
C LEU A 320 -10.55 7.08 -6.74
N SER A 321 -10.90 8.32 -7.07
CA SER A 321 -11.72 8.60 -8.25
C SER A 321 -11.01 8.17 -9.54
N GLU A 322 -11.75 8.21 -10.64
CA GLU A 322 -11.15 8.34 -11.97
C GLU A 322 -10.31 9.63 -12.05
N LEU A 323 -9.41 9.70 -13.04
CA LEU A 323 -8.59 10.87 -13.26
C LEU A 323 -9.47 12.08 -13.62
N LYS A 324 -9.39 13.14 -12.83
CA LYS A 324 -10.09 14.41 -13.06
C LYS A 324 -9.24 15.37 -13.90
N GLY A 325 -9.92 16.28 -14.61
CA GLY A 325 -9.36 17.17 -15.61
C GLY A 325 -9.52 16.64 -17.03
N LYS A 326 -9.33 17.50 -18.04
CA LYS A 326 -9.31 17.06 -19.44
C LYS A 326 -8.05 16.22 -19.65
N SER A 327 -8.24 14.93 -19.90
CA SER A 327 -7.15 14.01 -20.22
C SER A 327 -7.19 13.71 -21.71
N ASP A 328 -6.38 14.42 -22.49
CA ASP A 328 -6.31 14.20 -23.94
C ASP A 328 -5.33 13.06 -24.31
N TRP A 329 -4.51 12.59 -23.36
CA TRP A 329 -3.36 11.72 -23.67
C TRP A 329 -3.10 10.64 -22.62
N LEU A 330 -3.12 9.39 -23.05
CA LEU A 330 -2.52 8.28 -22.33
C LEU A 330 -1.10 8.09 -22.88
N GLN A 331 -0.08 8.66 -22.21
CA GLN A 331 1.30 8.52 -22.64
C GLN A 331 1.96 7.39 -21.86
N GLU A 332 2.13 6.22 -22.48
CA GLU A 332 3.27 5.37 -22.10
C GLU A 332 4.52 6.17 -22.45
N PHE A 333 5.35 6.51 -21.47
CA PHE A 333 6.46 7.45 -21.63
C PHE A 333 7.52 6.84 -22.56
N LYS A 334 7.30 6.95 -23.88
CA LYS A 334 8.28 6.61 -24.91
C LYS A 334 9.38 7.65 -24.81
N GLY A 335 10.52 7.23 -24.28
CA GLY A 335 11.70 8.06 -24.12
C GLY A 335 11.92 8.94 -25.34
N VAL A 336 12.04 10.24 -25.07
CA VAL A 336 12.36 11.29 -26.03
C VAL A 336 11.38 11.30 -27.23
N SER A 337 10.13 11.64 -26.95
CA SER A 337 9.29 12.28 -27.97
C SER A 337 9.61 13.77 -27.93
N GLU A 338 10.02 14.34 -29.07
CA GLU A 338 10.23 15.79 -29.21
C GLU A 338 9.04 16.56 -28.62
N PRO A 339 9.28 17.70 -27.94
CA PRO A 339 8.19 18.49 -27.35
C PRO A 339 7.17 18.81 -28.44
N PRO A 340 5.86 18.60 -28.20
CA PRO A 340 4.85 18.89 -29.19
C PRO A 340 5.03 20.32 -29.67
N SER A 341 5.27 20.43 -30.97
CA SER A 341 5.56 21.69 -31.65
C SER A 341 4.46 22.72 -31.36
N LYS A 342 4.88 23.93 -30.95
CA LYS A 342 4.11 25.20 -30.95
C LYS A 342 3.02 25.40 -29.88
N SER A 343 3.20 24.91 -28.66
CA SER A 343 2.34 25.27 -27.52
C SER A 343 3.08 26.14 -26.50
N MET A 344 2.36 27.01 -25.81
CA MET A 344 2.82 27.96 -24.78
C MET A 344 4.01 27.44 -23.96
N PRO A 345 5.03 28.27 -23.65
CA PRO A 345 6.12 27.78 -22.82
C PRO A 345 5.63 27.59 -21.37
N TRP A 346 5.76 26.38 -20.82
CA TRP A 346 5.34 26.03 -19.46
C TRP A 346 6.50 26.13 -18.45
N LYS A 347 6.23 26.57 -17.23
CA LYS A 347 7.11 26.33 -16.05
C LYS A 347 6.68 25.01 -15.43
N SER A 348 7.63 24.20 -14.99
CA SER A 348 7.34 22.91 -14.36
C SER A 348 8.06 22.72 -13.05
N VAL A 349 7.43 21.93 -12.19
CA VAL A 349 8.08 21.19 -11.11
C VAL A 349 7.84 19.72 -11.41
N GLU A 350 8.91 18.94 -11.43
CA GLU A 350 8.91 17.52 -11.79
C GLU A 350 9.67 16.77 -10.70
N THR A 351 9.26 15.53 -10.43
CA THR A 351 10.02 14.66 -9.52
C THR A 351 11.40 14.38 -10.09
N ALA A 352 12.40 14.16 -9.22
CA ALA A 352 13.77 13.92 -9.66
C ALA A 352 13.94 12.61 -10.46
N GLN A 353 12.96 11.70 -10.39
CA GLN A 353 12.89 10.57 -11.32
C GLN A 353 12.78 11.02 -12.77
N GLY A 354 12.06 12.12 -13.04
CA GLY A 354 11.93 12.80 -14.34
C GLY A 354 13.27 13.11 -15.00
N LEU A 355 14.34 13.18 -14.20
CA LEU A 355 15.67 13.60 -14.60
C LEU A 355 16.64 12.43 -14.87
N ASN A 356 16.33 11.19 -14.43
CA ASN A 356 17.15 10.01 -14.75
C ASN A 356 16.31 8.74 -15.04
N PRO A 357 15.69 8.66 -16.23
CA PRO A 357 14.81 7.58 -16.64
C PRO A 357 15.46 6.19 -16.64
N GLU A 358 16.77 6.11 -16.91
CA GLU A 358 17.51 4.84 -17.00
C GLU A 358 17.73 4.21 -15.62
N GLN A 359 17.91 5.03 -14.58
CA GLN A 359 18.16 4.56 -13.22
C GLN A 359 16.87 4.20 -12.47
N PHE A 360 15.77 4.87 -12.79
CA PHE A 360 14.48 4.74 -12.08
C PHE A 360 13.35 4.15 -12.92
N GLY A 361 13.67 3.65 -14.12
CA GLY A 361 12.71 2.92 -14.95
C GLY A 361 11.54 3.77 -15.45
N GLU A 362 11.69 5.10 -15.55
CA GLU A 362 10.58 5.96 -15.99
C GLU A 362 10.09 5.66 -17.39
N LEU A 363 11.00 5.22 -18.27
CA LEU A 363 10.67 4.76 -19.63
C LEU A 363 9.72 3.54 -19.64
N ARG A 364 9.39 2.99 -18.47
CA ARG A 364 8.66 1.74 -18.27
C ARG A 364 7.43 1.91 -17.37
N ARG A 365 7.12 3.13 -16.91
CA ARG A 365 5.93 3.45 -16.10
C ARG A 365 4.80 3.99 -16.97
N ARG A 366 3.56 3.79 -16.53
CA ARG A 366 2.39 4.44 -17.14
C ARG A 366 2.06 5.73 -16.42
N VAL A 367 1.93 6.81 -17.19
CA VAL A 367 1.51 8.12 -16.69
C VAL A 367 0.38 8.69 -17.56
N CYS A 368 -0.41 9.57 -16.96
CA CYS A 368 -1.51 10.27 -17.62
C CYS A 368 -1.32 11.77 -17.44
N GLU A 369 -1.56 12.54 -18.50
CA GLU A 369 -1.61 14.00 -18.44
C GLU A 369 -3.06 14.44 -18.21
N ALA A 370 -3.24 15.39 -17.30
CA ALA A 370 -4.52 16.07 -17.09
C ALA A 370 -4.32 17.58 -17.11
N GLU A 371 -5.33 18.29 -17.62
CA GLU A 371 -5.32 19.74 -17.74
C GLU A 371 -6.66 20.33 -17.29
N ILE A 372 -6.58 21.47 -16.58
CA ILE A 372 -7.74 22.24 -16.13
C ILE A 372 -7.54 23.72 -16.42
N GLU A 373 -8.66 24.43 -16.48
CA GLU A 373 -8.72 25.89 -16.58
C GLU A 373 -9.40 26.44 -15.34
N ILE A 374 -8.75 27.42 -14.70
CA ILE A 374 -9.24 28.10 -13.51
C ILE A 374 -9.80 29.46 -13.94
N PRO A 375 -11.05 29.80 -13.58
CA PRO A 375 -11.63 31.11 -13.82
C PRO A 375 -10.77 32.24 -13.26
N PRO A 376 -10.81 33.44 -13.87
CA PRO A 376 -10.11 34.62 -13.36
C PRO A 376 -10.85 35.23 -12.15
N SER A 377 -11.06 34.43 -11.10
CA SER A 377 -11.72 34.81 -9.85
C SER A 377 -10.82 34.49 -8.66
N LYS A 378 -11.22 34.93 -7.47
CA LYS A 378 -10.57 34.43 -6.25
C LYS A 378 -10.96 32.97 -6.03
N LEU A 379 -10.05 32.25 -5.39
CA LEU A 379 -10.33 30.93 -4.84
C LEU A 379 -10.67 31.09 -3.36
N ALA A 380 -11.67 30.36 -2.89
CA ALA A 380 -11.97 30.26 -1.47
C ALA A 380 -10.93 29.36 -0.80
N ALA A 381 -10.73 28.16 -1.34
CA ALA A 381 -9.81 27.16 -0.81
C ALA A 381 -9.22 26.27 -1.91
N ILE A 382 -8.15 25.56 -1.57
CA ILE A 382 -7.67 24.41 -2.33
C ILE A 382 -7.80 23.19 -1.43
N HIS A 383 -8.50 22.16 -1.91
CA HIS A 383 -8.66 20.88 -1.24
C HIS A 383 -7.62 19.91 -1.80
N VAL A 384 -6.79 19.36 -0.92
CA VAL A 384 -5.66 18.50 -1.32
C VAL A 384 -5.99 17.05 -1.00
N SER A 385 -6.06 16.21 -2.03
CA SER A 385 -6.17 14.76 -1.85
C SER A 385 -4.79 14.16 -1.60
N LEU A 386 -4.65 13.45 -0.48
CA LEU A 386 -3.41 12.79 -0.06
C LEU A 386 -3.58 11.27 -0.04
N ILE A 387 -2.63 10.56 -0.65
CA ILE A 387 -2.54 9.11 -0.59
C ILE A 387 -1.26 8.68 0.14
N GLU A 388 -1.41 7.78 1.09
CA GLU A 388 -0.28 7.21 1.81
C GLU A 388 0.12 5.86 1.22
N PHE A 389 1.37 5.75 0.77
CA PHE A 389 1.97 4.58 0.17
C PHE A 389 3.26 4.21 0.91
N PHE A 390 3.32 3.00 1.47
CA PHE A 390 4.47 2.51 2.27
C PHE A 390 4.94 3.50 3.36
N GLY A 391 3.99 4.08 4.09
CA GLY A 391 4.26 5.04 5.18
C GLY A 391 4.63 6.45 4.72
N THR A 392 4.54 6.74 3.43
CA THR A 392 4.86 8.05 2.85
C THR A 392 3.61 8.66 2.22
N LYS A 393 3.26 9.90 2.59
CA LYS A 393 2.11 10.62 2.04
C LYS A 393 2.50 11.36 0.74
N PHE A 394 1.70 11.19 -0.30
CA PHE A 394 1.82 11.84 -1.60
C PHE A 394 0.54 12.58 -1.97
N ILE A 395 0.65 13.64 -2.76
CA ILE A 395 -0.50 14.32 -3.36
C ILE A 395 -1.00 13.51 -4.55
N SER A 396 -2.28 13.14 -4.52
CA SER A 396 -2.95 12.38 -5.59
C SER A 396 -3.79 13.26 -6.52
N GLY A 397 -4.31 14.37 -6.01
CA GLY A 397 -5.15 15.29 -6.76
C GLY A 397 -5.43 16.58 -5.98
N LEU A 398 -6.00 17.57 -6.68
CA LEU A 398 -6.32 18.89 -6.16
C LEU A 398 -7.73 19.27 -6.62
N ALA A 399 -8.51 19.88 -5.73
CA ALA A 399 -9.77 20.53 -6.07
C ALA A 399 -9.70 22.01 -5.69
N PHE A 400 -10.03 22.89 -6.63
CA PHE A 400 -10.00 24.33 -6.47
C PHE A 400 -11.41 24.85 -6.25
N GLU A 401 -11.70 25.33 -5.04
CA GLU A 401 -13.01 25.86 -4.67
C GLU A 401 -13.10 27.33 -5.10
N THR A 402 -14.02 27.61 -6.02
CA THR A 402 -14.28 28.97 -6.51
C THR A 402 -15.30 29.72 -5.65
N GLU A 403 -15.33 31.05 -5.71
CA GLU A 403 -16.35 31.87 -5.00
C GLU A 403 -17.81 31.52 -5.37
N HIS A 404 -18.02 30.80 -6.49
CA HIS A 404 -19.33 30.37 -6.94
C HIS A 404 -19.75 28.98 -6.40
N GLY A 405 -18.90 28.35 -5.58
CA GLY A 405 -19.16 27.03 -4.98
C GLY A 405 -18.99 25.86 -5.95
N GLU A 406 -18.38 26.09 -7.12
CA GLU A 406 -17.99 25.02 -8.05
C GLU A 406 -16.54 24.62 -7.80
N ASP A 407 -16.30 23.32 -7.63
CA ASP A 407 -14.98 22.73 -7.49
C ASP A 407 -14.42 22.34 -8.86
N ILE A 408 -13.20 22.81 -9.15
CA ILE A 408 -12.44 22.43 -10.34
C ILE A 408 -11.38 21.42 -9.93
N GLU A 409 -11.51 20.18 -10.38
CA GLU A 409 -10.69 19.06 -9.91
C GLU A 409 -9.63 18.64 -10.95
N ILE A 410 -8.44 18.29 -10.49
CA ILE A 410 -7.38 17.67 -11.29
C ILE A 410 -6.71 16.52 -10.53
N GLY A 411 -6.46 15.40 -11.23
CA GLY A 411 -5.82 14.23 -10.62
C GLY A 411 -6.81 13.25 -10.01
N TYR A 412 -6.36 12.44 -9.06
CA TYR A 412 -7.20 11.47 -8.37
C TYR A 412 -7.66 12.01 -7.02
N ILE A 413 -8.97 12.17 -6.89
CA ILE A 413 -9.61 12.70 -5.69
C ILE A 413 -10.00 11.54 -4.76
N ILE A 414 -9.84 11.74 -3.45
CA ILE A 414 -10.37 10.84 -2.42
C ILE A 414 -11.54 11.56 -1.74
N PRO A 415 -12.78 11.31 -2.17
CA PRO A 415 -13.94 12.05 -1.68
C PRO A 415 -14.05 12.01 -0.15
N GLY A 416 -14.22 13.19 0.46
CA GLY A 416 -14.42 13.35 1.90
C GLY A 416 -13.18 13.10 2.77
N SER A 417 -11.99 13.00 2.16
CA SER A 417 -10.72 12.85 2.87
C SER A 417 -9.69 13.91 2.48
N GLU A 418 -10.14 14.96 1.80
CA GLU A 418 -9.32 16.07 1.37
C GLU A 418 -8.99 17.01 2.52
N GLU A 419 -7.78 17.56 2.51
CA GLU A 419 -7.33 18.54 3.49
C GLU A 419 -7.43 19.95 2.85
N PRO A 420 -8.28 20.85 3.38
CA PRO A 420 -8.46 22.19 2.82
C PRO A 420 -7.33 23.13 3.26
N VAL A 421 -6.89 24.01 2.34
CA VAL A 421 -6.11 25.21 2.64
C VAL A 421 -6.84 26.45 2.14
N ILE A 422 -7.08 27.39 3.04
CA ILE A 422 -7.78 28.64 2.74
C ILE A 422 -6.87 29.54 1.90
N VAL A 423 -7.45 30.12 0.84
CA VAL A 423 -6.72 31.00 -0.09
C VAL A 423 -7.29 32.42 -0.05
N GLU A 424 -8.61 32.56 -0.19
CA GLU A 424 -9.37 33.83 -0.26
C GLU A 424 -8.74 34.91 -1.17
N ALA A 425 -8.06 34.48 -2.23
CA ALA A 425 -7.25 35.34 -3.07
C ALA A 425 -7.08 34.78 -4.48
N ILE A 426 -6.46 35.58 -5.35
CA ILE A 426 -6.03 35.12 -6.67
C ILE A 426 -4.78 34.27 -6.49
N LEU A 427 -4.83 33.03 -6.96
CA LEU A 427 -3.70 32.10 -6.92
C LEU A 427 -2.63 32.53 -7.94
N GLU A 428 -1.44 32.92 -7.49
CA GLU A 428 -0.33 33.32 -8.36
C GLU A 428 0.73 32.22 -8.54
N GLY A 429 0.76 31.27 -7.62
CA GLY A 429 1.75 30.20 -7.61
C GLY A 429 1.48 29.13 -6.56
N LEU A 430 2.42 28.21 -6.46
CA LEU A 430 2.46 27.16 -5.45
C LEU A 430 3.90 27.02 -4.93
N HIS A 431 4.03 26.93 -3.62
CA HIS A 431 5.21 26.34 -2.97
C HIS A 431 5.01 24.84 -2.93
N ILE A 432 6.02 24.09 -3.35
CA ILE A 432 5.94 22.65 -3.54
C ILE A 432 7.12 21.99 -2.85
N ALA A 433 6.83 21.01 -1.98
CA ALA A 433 7.80 20.05 -1.49
C ALA A 433 7.66 18.76 -2.30
N VAL A 434 8.72 18.37 -2.99
CA VAL A 434 8.74 17.21 -3.90
C VAL A 434 9.95 16.34 -3.58
N ASP A 435 9.76 15.03 -3.57
CA ASP A 435 10.85 14.06 -3.47
C ASP A 435 11.08 13.34 -4.82
N GLU A 436 11.93 12.32 -4.83
CA GLU A 436 12.19 11.55 -6.05
C GLU A 436 10.94 10.87 -6.64
N CYS A 437 9.91 10.59 -5.84
CA CYS A 437 8.81 9.71 -6.20
C CYS A 437 7.44 10.38 -6.27
N GLY A 438 7.30 11.60 -5.77
CA GLY A 438 6.05 12.32 -5.87
C GLY A 438 6.05 13.65 -5.14
N PHE A 439 4.94 14.34 -5.29
CA PHE A 439 4.63 15.58 -4.59
C PHE A 439 4.21 15.24 -3.16
N ARG A 440 4.81 15.91 -2.17
CA ARG A 440 4.70 15.55 -0.74
C ARG A 440 3.89 16.56 0.06
N ALA A 441 4.08 17.84 -0.24
CA ALA A 441 3.30 18.91 0.34
C ALA A 441 3.19 20.10 -0.62
N ILE A 442 2.14 20.88 -0.47
CA ILE A 442 1.95 22.14 -1.18
C ILE A 442 1.48 23.25 -0.25
N SER A 443 1.74 24.48 -0.66
CA SER A 443 1.18 25.68 -0.04
C SER A 443 0.88 26.71 -1.13
N PRO A 444 -0.29 27.36 -1.12
CA PRO A 444 -0.64 28.38 -2.11
C PRO A 444 0.32 29.59 -2.03
N HIS A 445 0.59 30.18 -3.18
CA HIS A 445 1.24 31.49 -3.28
C HIS A 445 0.24 32.45 -3.89
N THR A 446 -0.10 33.49 -3.14
CA THR A 446 -1.11 34.48 -3.51
C THR A 446 -0.49 35.86 -3.65
N ASN A 447 -1.25 36.80 -4.19
CA ASN A 447 -0.88 38.21 -4.29
C ASN A 447 -0.83 38.95 -2.94
N GLN A 448 -1.29 38.32 -1.86
CA GLN A 448 -1.19 38.86 -0.50
C GLN A 448 0.16 38.46 0.09
N HIS A 449 0.95 39.43 0.55
CA HIS A 449 2.28 39.17 1.09
C HIS A 449 2.21 38.24 2.31
N MET A 450 2.64 37.00 2.16
CA MET A 450 3.03 36.13 3.27
C MET A 450 4.55 35.95 3.29
N HIS A 451 5.16 36.17 4.46
CA HIS A 451 6.53 35.77 4.72
C HIS A 451 6.63 34.23 4.68
N SER A 452 7.72 33.69 4.11
CA SER A 452 7.89 32.24 3.87
C SER A 452 7.85 31.38 5.14
N GLU A 453 8.03 31.99 6.31
CA GLU A 453 7.97 31.37 7.62
C GLU A 453 6.55 31.08 8.13
N HIS A 454 5.50 31.55 7.45
CA HIS A 454 4.09 31.37 7.84
C HIS A 454 3.24 30.71 6.76
N LEU A 455 3.87 29.98 5.84
CA LEU A 455 3.14 29.25 4.80
C LEU A 455 2.29 28.12 5.42
N ASP A 456 1.00 28.11 5.11
CA ASP A 456 0.11 27.01 5.46
C ASP A 456 0.35 25.85 4.49
N TRP A 457 1.00 24.80 5.00
CA TRP A 457 1.33 23.60 4.24
C TRP A 457 0.29 22.52 4.45
N ILE A 458 -0.11 21.88 3.36
CA ILE A 458 -0.88 20.64 3.38
C ILE A 458 -0.02 19.50 2.87
N GLY A 459 -0.03 18.37 3.58
CA GLY A 459 0.82 17.21 3.32
C GLY A 459 2.06 17.13 4.21
N ASP A 460 3.04 16.32 3.78
CA ASP A 460 4.24 16.00 4.57
C ASP A 460 5.46 16.72 4.01
N ARG A 461 5.75 17.93 4.51
CA ARG A 461 6.87 18.75 4.04
C ARG A 461 8.23 18.15 4.43
N GLY A 462 8.34 17.62 5.65
CA GLY A 462 9.62 17.23 6.24
C GLY A 462 10.73 18.27 6.04
N ASP A 463 11.92 17.76 5.70
CA ASP A 463 13.12 18.55 5.36
C ASP A 463 13.35 18.64 3.84
N LEU A 464 12.30 18.46 3.04
CA LEU A 464 12.41 18.44 1.59
C LEU A 464 12.70 19.84 1.01
N PRO A 465 13.44 19.92 -0.10
CA PRO A 465 13.70 21.19 -0.78
C PRO A 465 12.40 21.78 -1.33
N ILE A 466 12.19 23.08 -1.07
CA ILE A 466 11.02 23.81 -1.54
C ILE A 466 11.29 24.36 -2.94
N ARG A 467 10.40 24.06 -3.88
CA ARG A 467 10.37 24.66 -5.22
C ARG A 467 9.20 25.61 -5.32
N ILE A 468 9.41 26.73 -6.01
CA ILE A 468 8.39 27.77 -6.19
C ILE A 468 7.95 27.79 -7.65
N LEU A 469 6.68 27.45 -7.89
CA LEU A 469 6.07 27.48 -9.20
C LEU A 469 5.10 28.66 -9.25
N ARG A 470 5.54 29.80 -9.79
CA ARG A 470 4.74 31.04 -9.83
C ARG A 470 4.72 31.73 -11.19
N ARG A 471 3.61 32.43 -11.44
CA ARG A 471 3.39 33.34 -12.57
C ARG A 471 3.34 34.79 -12.08
N GLY A 472 3.78 35.73 -12.91
CA GLY A 472 3.72 37.16 -12.58
C GLY A 472 2.36 37.78 -12.95
N GLY A 473 1.76 38.54 -12.03
CA GLY A 473 0.80 39.63 -12.28
C GLY A 473 -0.65 39.28 -12.62
N HIS A 474 -0.97 38.07 -13.14
CA HIS A 474 -2.31 37.75 -13.67
C HIS A 474 -2.93 36.45 -13.15
N GLY A 475 -2.41 35.90 -12.04
CA GLY A 475 -2.88 34.62 -11.49
C GLY A 475 -2.65 33.41 -12.40
N ILE A 476 -2.85 32.21 -11.86
CA ILE A 476 -2.82 30.95 -12.59
C ILE A 476 -4.21 30.72 -13.18
N ARG A 477 -4.27 30.63 -14.52
CA ARG A 477 -5.53 30.35 -15.25
C ARG A 477 -5.61 28.94 -15.82
N LYS A 478 -4.47 28.25 -15.86
CA LYS A 478 -4.35 26.95 -16.49
C LYS A 478 -3.32 26.14 -15.73
N ILE A 479 -3.69 24.91 -15.39
CA ILE A 479 -2.81 23.96 -14.71
C ILE A 479 -2.82 22.69 -15.53
N ARG A 480 -1.62 22.17 -15.77
CA ARG A 480 -1.42 20.85 -16.33
C ARG A 480 -0.62 20.04 -15.33
N ALA A 481 -0.93 18.76 -15.19
CA ALA A 481 -0.20 17.87 -14.31
C ALA A 481 -0.07 16.48 -14.93
N ILE A 482 1.00 15.78 -14.57
CA ILE A 482 1.21 14.38 -14.91
C ILE A 482 1.01 13.56 -13.65
N PHE A 483 0.26 12.48 -13.77
CA PHE A 483 -0.01 11.53 -12.70
C PHE A 483 0.46 10.14 -13.12
N ASP A 484 0.98 9.36 -12.19
CA ASP A 484 1.08 7.91 -12.39
C ASP A 484 -0.31 7.27 -12.13
N GLY A 485 -0.36 5.99 -11.78
CA GLY A 485 -1.61 5.37 -11.40
C GLY A 485 -2.22 5.91 -10.11
N PHE A 486 -1.56 6.65 -9.23
CA PHE A 486 -2.21 7.09 -7.99
C PHE A 486 -1.70 8.40 -7.38
N ARG A 487 -0.62 8.98 -7.88
CA ARG A 487 0.00 10.20 -7.35
C ARG A 487 0.51 11.12 -8.44
N MET A 488 0.65 12.39 -8.09
CA MET A 488 1.19 13.44 -8.96
C MET A 488 2.71 13.27 -9.14
N GLN A 489 3.16 13.37 -10.39
CA GLN A 489 4.56 13.24 -10.82
C GLN A 489 5.14 14.53 -11.41
N ALA A 490 4.29 15.39 -11.98
CA ALA A 490 4.72 16.70 -12.44
C ALA A 490 3.56 17.70 -12.41
N LEU A 491 3.91 18.98 -12.29
CA LEU A 491 2.97 20.09 -12.28
C LEU A 491 3.50 21.24 -13.13
N TYR A 492 2.63 21.77 -13.98
CA TYR A 492 2.94 22.76 -15.00
C TYR A 492 1.99 23.96 -14.92
N ILE A 493 2.56 25.17 -15.03
CA ILE A 493 1.80 26.41 -15.22
C ILE A 493 2.36 27.21 -16.42
N PRO A 494 1.55 28.03 -17.12
CA PRO A 494 2.04 28.85 -18.23
C PRO A 494 3.13 29.87 -17.81
N LYS A 495 4.17 30.07 -18.63
CA LYS A 495 5.21 31.10 -18.39
C LYS A 495 4.69 32.53 -18.63
N TYR A 496 3.84 32.72 -19.64
CA TYR A 496 3.29 34.00 -20.07
C TYR A 496 1.76 33.94 -20.14
N GLY A 497 1.09 35.08 -20.14
CA GLY A 497 -0.34 35.12 -20.41
C GLY A 497 -0.64 35.11 -21.88
N ASP A 498 -1.65 34.33 -22.28
CA ASP A 498 -2.40 34.67 -23.49
C ASP A 498 -3.09 36.01 -23.18
N GLU A 499 -2.60 37.06 -23.83
CA GLU A 499 -3.43 38.20 -24.17
C GLU A 499 -4.34 37.74 -25.31
N SER A 500 -5.49 37.18 -24.97
CA SER A 500 -6.60 37.01 -25.91
C SER A 500 -7.89 37.41 -25.24
#